data_AF-A0AAD0SL76-F1
#
_entry.id   AF-A0AAD0SL76-F1
#
_cell.length_a   1.000
_cell.length_b   1.000
_cell.length_c   1.000
_cell.angle_alpha   90.00
_cell.angle_beta   90.00
_cell.angle_gamma   90.00
#
_symmetry.space_group_name_H-M   'P 1'
#
loop_
_entity.id
_entity.type
_entity.pdbx_description
1 polymer ?
#
loop_
_entity_poly.entity_id
_entity_poly.type
_entity_poly.pdbx_seq_one_letter_code
_entity_poly.pdbx_strand_id
1 'polypeptide(L)'
;MLKKSIYENVILDVDAMFDDGKMLKGSIALVTKEYDIKLPEDKNKEEYILYKEEFTVEVKDDRAEYKFVIKDIIDDNNIRQEDIAYVKGWIDVDGEGEYDREYDLEVFLEVCKELITKDMLVAMGCEEASEREDLIKALNKYCKQYEINTPIRIAHFLSQTAHESGGFKEFEEDDTYRESIAIQNNCYKKYRESPEGKDIVLEPMIKGGKQVDFKCKQPEYFNCKYGGKQENTKINPNDSNKQYYYQIEDGYKYRGRGLIQITRRSAYKNFTQRYNSKYPDDKQDFESNPNLIKEEKYAVASACDYWRNNGIVQRDINVLADNGSDDSVVLSISREINGYAQEIPNGYNDINKPLSRLQLFHKLKKYMRL
;
A
#
# COMPACT_ATOMS: atom_id res chain seq x y z
N MET A 1 20.07 -22.21 -11.74
CA MET A 1 19.30 -21.45 -12.75
C MET A 1 17.82 -21.69 -12.46
N LEU A 2 17.16 -20.76 -11.78
CA LEU A 2 15.71 -20.78 -11.61
C LEU A 2 15.16 -19.59 -12.39
N LYS A 3 14.93 -19.77 -13.69
CA LYS A 3 14.02 -18.92 -14.44
C LYS A 3 12.61 -19.37 -14.05
N LYS A 4 12.15 -18.93 -12.88
CA LYS A 4 10.73 -19.00 -12.53
C LYS A 4 10.07 -17.90 -13.35
N SER A 5 9.27 -18.31 -14.33
CA SER A 5 8.69 -17.44 -15.33
C SER A 5 7.75 -16.43 -14.65
N ILE A 6 7.62 -15.24 -15.23
CA ILE A 6 6.81 -14.10 -14.76
C ILE A 6 5.29 -14.40 -14.84
N TYR A 7 4.94 -15.64 -15.16
CA TYR A 7 3.61 -16.07 -15.59
C TYR A 7 3.10 -17.12 -14.60
N GLU A 8 2.33 -16.70 -13.61
CA GLU A 8 1.35 -17.57 -12.94
C GLU A 8 0.40 -16.69 -12.12
N ASN A 9 -0.88 -16.72 -12.54
CA ASN A 9 -2.08 -16.23 -11.85
C ASN A 9 -2.26 -14.70 -11.76
N VAL A 10 -2.70 -14.07 -12.85
CA VAL A 10 -3.62 -12.93 -12.69
C VAL A 10 -4.99 -13.55 -12.50
N ILE A 11 -5.51 -13.47 -11.27
CA ILE A 11 -6.93 -13.64 -10.97
C ILE A 11 -7.53 -12.23 -11.02
N LEU A 12 -8.39 -11.93 -11.98
CA LEU A 12 -9.24 -10.73 -11.90
C LEU A 12 -10.52 -11.15 -11.22
N ASP A 13 -10.73 -10.71 -9.99
CA ASP A 13 -12.02 -10.89 -9.34
C ASP A 13 -13.05 -10.00 -10.03
N VAL A 14 -14.17 -10.59 -10.46
CA VAL A 14 -15.32 -9.88 -11.01
C VAL A 14 -16.47 -10.12 -10.05
N ASP A 15 -16.78 -9.13 -9.20
CA ASP A 15 -17.93 -9.21 -8.31
C ASP A 15 -19.21 -8.87 -9.09
N ALA A 16 -20.13 -9.83 -9.24
CA ALA A 16 -21.46 -9.60 -9.79
C ALA A 16 -22.54 -9.98 -8.76
N MET A 17 -23.55 -9.13 -8.61
CA MET A 17 -24.64 -9.30 -7.63
C MET A 17 -25.91 -9.77 -8.36
N PHE A 18 -26.51 -10.88 -7.93
CA PHE A 18 -27.74 -11.42 -8.49
C PHE A 18 -28.99 -10.78 -7.89
N ASP A 19 -30.07 -10.76 -8.65
CA ASP A 19 -31.40 -10.28 -8.25
C ASP A 19 -32.06 -11.07 -7.11
N ASP A 20 -31.57 -12.28 -6.80
CA ASP A 20 -32.00 -13.06 -5.63
C ASP A 20 -31.16 -12.78 -4.36
N GLY A 21 -30.23 -11.82 -4.42
CA GLY A 21 -29.35 -11.42 -3.33
C GLY A 21 -28.12 -12.33 -3.14
N LYS A 22 -27.84 -13.26 -4.06
CA LYS A 22 -26.58 -14.03 -4.07
C LYS A 22 -25.48 -13.24 -4.81
N MET A 23 -24.22 -13.47 -4.47
CA MET A 23 -23.06 -12.96 -5.20
C MET A 23 -22.45 -14.06 -6.07
N LEU A 24 -22.19 -13.80 -7.34
CA LEU A 24 -21.21 -14.58 -8.12
C LEU A 24 -19.85 -13.92 -7.90
N LYS A 25 -18.88 -14.68 -7.41
CA LYS A 25 -17.50 -14.22 -7.27
C LYS A 25 -16.72 -14.69 -8.50
N GLY A 26 -16.74 -14.01 -9.63
CA GLY A 26 -15.95 -14.42 -10.79
C GLY A 26 -14.44 -14.23 -10.54
N SER A 27 -13.60 -15.02 -11.19
CA SER A 27 -12.13 -14.91 -11.12
C SER A 27 -11.55 -15.21 -12.50
N ILE A 28 -11.26 -14.22 -13.36
CA ILE A 28 -10.60 -14.46 -14.68
C ILE A 28 -9.19 -14.99 -14.39
N ALA A 29 -8.85 -16.21 -14.80
CA ALA A 29 -7.52 -16.77 -14.62
C ALA A 29 -6.87 -17.09 -15.96
N LEU A 30 -5.70 -16.50 -16.19
CA LEU A 30 -4.93 -16.66 -17.42
C LEU A 30 -4.35 -18.08 -17.57
N VAL A 31 -4.69 -18.79 -18.67
CA VAL A 31 -4.07 -20.06 -19.06
C VAL A 31 -3.85 -20.08 -20.58
N THR A 32 -2.63 -20.43 -21.03
CA THR A 32 -2.03 -20.21 -22.37
C THR A 32 -2.36 -21.26 -23.48
N LYS A 33 -2.54 -20.80 -24.75
CA LYS A 33 -2.80 -21.38 -26.13
C LYS A 33 -3.43 -20.46 -27.27
N GLU A 34 -2.89 -20.58 -28.47
CA GLU A 34 -2.97 -19.67 -29.65
C GLU A 34 -4.34 -19.24 -30.26
N TYR A 35 -4.61 -17.94 -30.57
CA TYR A 35 -5.67 -17.40 -31.50
C TYR A 35 -5.52 -15.91 -31.97
N ASP A 36 -6.05 -15.58 -33.18
CA ASP A 36 -6.01 -14.29 -33.94
C ASP A 36 -6.89 -13.14 -33.36
N ILE A 37 -6.40 -11.89 -33.32
CA ILE A 37 -7.17 -10.72 -32.77
C ILE A 37 -7.23 -9.50 -33.71
N LYS A 38 -8.34 -8.73 -33.68
CA LYS A 38 -8.48 -7.44 -34.40
C LYS A 38 -8.31 -6.21 -33.49
N LEU A 39 -7.52 -5.24 -33.97
CA LEU A 39 -7.20 -3.97 -33.30
C LEU A 39 -8.13 -2.80 -33.68
N PRO A 40 -8.48 -1.91 -32.72
CA PRO A 40 -8.89 -0.53 -32.97
C PRO A 40 -7.69 0.45 -33.01
N GLU A 41 -7.81 1.52 -33.79
CA GLU A 41 -6.77 2.55 -34.00
C GLU A 41 -6.76 3.61 -32.87
N ASP A 42 -6.03 3.39 -31.77
CA ASP A 42 -5.62 4.48 -30.87
C ASP A 42 -4.17 4.29 -30.36
N LYS A 43 -3.41 5.39 -30.19
CA LYS A 43 -1.93 5.37 -30.10
C LYS A 43 -1.35 5.40 -28.68
N ASN A 44 -2.18 5.50 -27.65
CA ASN A 44 -1.72 5.53 -26.24
C ASN A 44 -2.36 4.45 -25.35
N LYS A 45 -3.26 3.64 -25.91
CA LYS A 45 -3.90 2.48 -25.30
C LYS A 45 -4.16 1.49 -26.43
N GLU A 46 -3.80 0.23 -26.24
CA GLU A 46 -4.18 -0.83 -27.16
C GLU A 46 -5.23 -1.68 -26.43
N GLU A 47 -6.48 -1.51 -26.82
CA GLU A 47 -7.61 -2.33 -26.38
C GLU A 47 -7.79 -3.48 -27.36
N TYR A 48 -7.92 -4.69 -26.84
CA TYR A 48 -8.11 -5.91 -27.62
C TYR A 48 -9.45 -6.54 -27.28
N ILE A 49 -10.21 -6.97 -28.28
CA ILE A 49 -11.46 -7.69 -28.08
C ILE A 49 -11.20 -9.15 -28.39
N LEU A 50 -11.35 -10.02 -27.38
CA LEU A 50 -11.35 -11.47 -27.58
C LEU A 50 -12.79 -11.97 -27.75
N TYR A 51 -13.00 -12.78 -28.78
CA TYR A 51 -14.29 -13.44 -29.01
C TYR A 51 -14.34 -14.80 -28.29
N LYS A 52 -15.55 -15.30 -27.99
CA LYS A 52 -15.82 -16.55 -27.26
C LYS A 52 -15.06 -17.79 -27.77
N GLU A 53 -14.66 -17.79 -29.04
CA GLU A 53 -13.88 -18.87 -29.67
C GLU A 53 -12.43 -18.93 -29.16
N GLU A 54 -11.96 -17.85 -28.53
CA GLU A 54 -10.56 -17.56 -28.20
C GLU A 54 -10.27 -17.73 -26.69
N PHE A 55 -11.28 -18.11 -25.89
CA PHE A 55 -11.14 -18.36 -24.45
C PHE A 55 -12.03 -19.51 -23.96
N THR A 56 -11.66 -20.14 -22.84
CA THR A 56 -12.51 -21.14 -22.15
C THR A 56 -13.01 -20.61 -20.81
N VAL A 57 -14.20 -21.08 -20.38
CA VAL A 57 -14.79 -20.71 -19.09
C VAL A 57 -14.92 -21.95 -18.22
N GLU A 58 -14.31 -21.94 -17.04
CA GLU A 58 -14.52 -22.93 -15.99
C GLU A 58 -15.38 -22.34 -14.87
N VAL A 59 -16.43 -23.04 -14.45
CA VAL A 59 -17.27 -22.59 -13.33
C VAL A 59 -17.00 -23.46 -12.10
N LYS A 60 -16.63 -22.85 -10.97
CA LYS A 60 -16.42 -23.53 -9.67
C LYS A 60 -16.97 -22.68 -8.53
N ASP A 61 -17.77 -23.28 -7.64
CA ASP A 61 -18.23 -22.67 -6.39
C ASP A 61 -18.70 -21.20 -6.57
N ASP A 62 -19.61 -20.99 -7.53
CA ASP A 62 -20.15 -19.68 -7.89
C ASP A 62 -19.11 -18.67 -8.42
N ARG A 63 -18.07 -19.17 -9.08
CA ARG A 63 -17.02 -18.40 -9.77
C ARG A 63 -16.87 -18.84 -11.22
N ALA A 64 -16.92 -17.90 -12.16
CA ALA A 64 -16.54 -18.14 -13.56
C ALA A 64 -15.07 -17.74 -13.78
N GLU A 65 -14.30 -18.63 -14.38
CA GLU A 65 -12.86 -18.50 -14.65
C GLU A 65 -12.60 -18.52 -16.15
N TYR A 66 -12.28 -17.35 -16.72
CA TYR A 66 -11.99 -17.15 -18.13
C TYR A 66 -10.50 -17.37 -18.42
N LYS A 67 -10.17 -18.25 -19.36
CA LYS A 67 -8.79 -18.68 -19.70
C LYS A 67 -8.47 -18.35 -21.15
N PHE A 68 -7.45 -17.51 -21.36
CA PHE A 68 -6.93 -17.10 -22.67
C PHE A 68 -5.43 -16.77 -22.62
N VAL A 69 -4.86 -16.36 -23.76
CA VAL A 69 -3.48 -16.67 -24.12
C VAL A 69 -2.80 -15.45 -24.72
N ILE A 70 -1.84 -14.92 -23.97
CA ILE A 70 -1.26 -13.61 -24.27
C ILE A 70 -0.28 -13.64 -25.47
N LYS A 71 0.31 -14.80 -25.78
CA LYS A 71 1.40 -14.90 -26.78
C LYS A 71 0.96 -14.44 -28.18
N ASP A 72 -0.25 -14.76 -28.59
CA ASP A 72 -0.73 -14.45 -29.94
C ASP A 72 -1.16 -12.99 -30.05
N ILE A 73 -1.72 -12.43 -28.97
CA ILE A 73 -1.96 -10.99 -28.81
C ILE A 73 -0.66 -10.20 -28.95
N ILE A 74 0.44 -10.71 -28.38
CA ILE A 74 1.77 -10.10 -28.47
C ILE A 74 2.29 -10.17 -29.90
N ASP A 75 2.24 -11.36 -30.51
CA ASP A 75 2.83 -11.66 -31.82
C ASP A 75 2.08 -10.92 -32.96
N ASP A 76 0.74 -10.87 -32.93
CA ASP A 76 -0.09 -10.21 -33.94
C ASP A 76 0.01 -8.68 -33.92
N ASN A 77 0.38 -8.12 -32.76
CA ASN A 77 0.36 -6.67 -32.52
C ASN A 77 1.74 -6.07 -32.28
N ASN A 78 2.79 -6.89 -32.47
CA ASN A 78 4.18 -6.45 -32.36
C ASN A 78 4.53 -5.84 -30.99
N ILE A 79 3.79 -6.23 -29.94
CA ILE A 79 4.08 -5.82 -28.57
C ILE A 79 5.29 -6.62 -28.10
N ARG A 80 6.32 -5.97 -27.56
CA ARG A 80 7.42 -6.73 -26.95
C ARG A 80 6.98 -7.24 -25.59
N GLN A 81 7.04 -8.55 -25.39
CA GLN A 81 6.66 -9.23 -24.14
C GLN A 81 7.31 -8.62 -22.88
N GLU A 82 8.54 -8.13 -22.99
CA GLU A 82 9.30 -7.48 -21.92
C GLU A 82 8.74 -6.12 -21.48
N ASP A 83 7.93 -5.49 -22.34
CA ASP A 83 7.29 -4.19 -22.09
C ASP A 83 5.93 -4.33 -21.39
N ILE A 84 5.45 -5.55 -21.12
CA ILE A 84 4.15 -5.79 -20.48
C ILE A 84 4.32 -5.94 -18.97
N ALA A 85 3.66 -5.06 -18.22
CA ALA A 85 3.62 -5.10 -16.76
C ALA A 85 2.51 -6.02 -16.23
N TYR A 86 1.30 -5.91 -16.78
CA TYR A 86 0.17 -6.83 -16.57
C TYR A 86 -0.88 -6.66 -17.67
N VAL A 87 -1.84 -7.58 -17.73
CA VAL A 87 -3.04 -7.50 -18.58
C VAL A 87 -4.26 -7.49 -17.66
N LYS A 88 -5.23 -6.61 -17.94
CA LYS A 88 -6.56 -6.67 -17.29
C LYS A 88 -7.63 -6.96 -18.33
N GLY A 89 -8.69 -7.64 -17.89
CA GLY A 89 -9.81 -8.11 -18.67
C GLY A 89 -11.13 -7.62 -18.08
N TRP A 90 -12.10 -7.22 -18.90
CA TRP A 90 -13.49 -7.03 -18.45
C TRP A 90 -14.48 -7.54 -19.49
N ILE A 91 -15.71 -7.73 -19.05
CA ILE A 91 -16.85 -8.17 -19.85
C ILE A 91 -17.94 -7.12 -19.68
N ASP A 92 -18.63 -6.78 -20.76
CA ASP A 92 -19.78 -5.86 -20.70
C ASP A 92 -21.02 -6.63 -20.24
N VAL A 93 -21.73 -6.09 -19.24
CA VAL A 93 -22.98 -6.67 -18.71
C VAL A 93 -24.11 -5.68 -18.97
N ASP A 94 -25.33 -6.17 -19.13
CA ASP A 94 -26.47 -5.27 -19.37
C ASP A 94 -26.78 -4.38 -18.16
N GLY A 95 -27.64 -3.38 -18.37
CA GLY A 95 -27.95 -2.34 -17.39
C GLY A 95 -28.64 -2.83 -16.11
N GLU A 96 -28.99 -4.11 -16.01
CA GLU A 96 -29.59 -4.75 -14.83
C GLU A 96 -28.62 -5.73 -14.15
N GLY A 97 -27.42 -5.93 -14.71
CA GLY A 97 -26.43 -6.89 -14.20
C GLY A 97 -26.82 -8.35 -14.45
N GLU A 98 -27.79 -8.59 -15.33
CA GLU A 98 -28.19 -9.92 -15.78
C GLU A 98 -27.37 -10.36 -17.00
N TYR A 99 -27.10 -11.66 -17.07
CA TYR A 99 -26.44 -12.30 -18.20
C TYR A 99 -27.52 -12.82 -19.16
N ASP A 100 -28.06 -12.00 -20.08
CA ASP A 100 -29.06 -12.50 -21.04
C ASP A 100 -28.42 -13.30 -22.18
N ARG A 101 -28.28 -14.60 -21.92
CA ARG A 101 -28.18 -15.77 -22.83
C ARG A 101 -26.93 -15.94 -23.72
N GLU A 102 -26.36 -17.14 -23.56
CA GLU A 102 -25.39 -17.81 -24.45
C GLU A 102 -24.02 -17.10 -24.66
N TYR A 103 -23.51 -16.54 -23.56
CA TYR A 103 -22.11 -16.21 -23.22
C TYR A 103 -21.52 -14.96 -23.90
N ASP A 104 -21.34 -13.93 -23.09
CA ASP A 104 -20.75 -12.62 -23.40
C ASP A 104 -19.60 -12.70 -24.42
N LEU A 105 -19.83 -12.05 -25.55
CA LEU A 105 -19.08 -12.26 -26.80
C LEU A 105 -17.71 -11.58 -26.82
N GLU A 106 -17.40 -10.72 -25.85
CA GLU A 106 -16.24 -9.82 -25.92
C GLU A 106 -15.55 -9.74 -24.55
N VAL A 107 -14.32 -10.27 -24.45
CA VAL A 107 -13.41 -10.00 -23.33
C VAL A 107 -12.46 -8.91 -23.78
N PHE A 108 -12.56 -7.75 -23.14
CA PHE A 108 -11.70 -6.61 -23.45
C PHE A 108 -10.39 -6.72 -22.68
N LEU A 109 -9.26 -6.71 -23.36
CA LEU A 109 -7.94 -6.72 -22.73
C LEU A 109 -7.22 -5.39 -22.89
N GLU A 110 -6.64 -4.91 -21.79
CA GLU A 110 -5.73 -3.76 -21.80
C GLU A 110 -4.33 -4.22 -21.42
N VAL A 111 -3.36 -3.97 -22.31
CA VAL A 111 -1.94 -4.26 -22.09
C VAL A 111 -1.29 -3.06 -21.40
N CYS A 112 -1.00 -3.20 -20.11
CA CYS A 112 -0.38 -2.14 -19.32
C CYS A 112 1.14 -2.27 -19.38
N LYS A 113 1.84 -1.19 -19.79
CA LYS A 113 3.31 -1.17 -19.87
C LYS A 113 3.99 -0.80 -18.54
N GLU A 114 3.25 -0.17 -17.63
CA GLU A 114 3.67 0.16 -16.28
C GLU A 114 2.75 -0.53 -15.27
N LEU A 115 3.29 -0.94 -14.11
CA LEU A 115 2.47 -1.49 -13.04
C LEU A 115 1.59 -0.39 -12.43
N ILE A 116 2.18 0.79 -12.22
CA ILE A 116 1.54 1.92 -11.55
C ILE A 116 1.67 3.13 -12.46
N THR A 117 0.55 3.67 -12.93
CA THR A 117 0.52 4.84 -13.81
C THR A 117 0.20 6.13 -13.03
N LYS A 118 0.53 7.28 -13.62
CA LYS A 118 0.14 8.60 -13.10
C LYS A 118 -1.37 8.71 -12.90
N ASP A 119 -2.14 8.20 -13.86
CA ASP A 119 -3.61 8.24 -13.83
C ASP A 119 -4.21 7.45 -12.66
N MET A 120 -3.56 6.39 -12.19
CA MET A 120 -4.00 5.69 -10.97
C MET A 120 -3.91 6.59 -9.75
N LEU A 121 -2.85 7.40 -9.64
CA LEU A 121 -2.71 8.36 -8.54
C LEU A 121 -3.72 9.50 -8.67
N VAL A 122 -3.95 10.01 -9.89
CA VAL A 122 -4.99 11.01 -10.16
C VAL A 122 -6.38 10.47 -9.77
N ALA A 123 -6.70 9.23 -10.14
CA ALA A 123 -7.98 8.61 -9.81
C ALA A 123 -8.24 8.54 -8.30
N MET A 124 -7.19 8.38 -7.49
CA MET A 124 -7.27 8.39 -6.03
C MET A 124 -7.41 9.81 -5.43
N GLY A 125 -7.18 10.87 -6.22
CA GLY A 125 -7.07 12.25 -5.74
C GLY A 125 -5.69 12.57 -5.17
N CYS A 126 -4.64 11.99 -5.77
CA CYS A 126 -3.24 12.19 -5.43
C CYS A 126 -2.49 12.88 -6.58
N GLU A 127 -3.03 13.97 -7.12
CA GLU A 127 -2.51 14.68 -8.31
C GLU A 127 -1.09 15.23 -8.09
N GLU A 128 -0.78 15.77 -6.91
CA GLU A 128 0.59 16.19 -6.60
C GLU A 128 1.58 15.00 -6.60
N ALA A 129 1.10 13.80 -6.29
CA ALA A 129 1.91 12.59 -6.35
C ALA A 129 2.11 12.07 -7.77
N SER A 130 1.13 12.25 -8.66
CA SER A 130 1.23 11.81 -10.06
C SER A 130 2.32 12.55 -10.84
N GLU A 131 2.61 13.79 -10.44
CA GLU A 131 3.65 14.62 -11.08
C GLU A 131 5.08 14.32 -10.58
N ARG A 132 5.24 13.48 -9.56
CA ARG A 132 6.55 13.14 -8.99
C ARG A 132 7.13 11.90 -9.66
N GLU A 133 7.98 12.16 -10.65
CA GLU A 133 8.59 11.13 -11.49
C GLU A 133 9.43 10.11 -10.70
N ASP A 134 10.17 10.55 -9.68
CA ASP A 134 10.99 9.67 -8.85
C ASP A 134 10.13 8.74 -7.98
N LEU A 135 9.01 9.22 -7.46
CA LEU A 135 8.00 8.41 -6.77
C LEU A 135 7.41 7.34 -7.69
N ILE A 136 6.96 7.70 -8.90
CA ILE A 136 6.39 6.74 -9.87
C ILE A 136 7.40 5.67 -10.25
N LYS A 137 8.65 6.06 -10.51
CA LYS A 137 9.75 5.13 -10.79
C LYS A 137 10.02 4.19 -9.61
N ALA A 138 10.04 4.72 -8.39
CA ALA A 138 10.24 3.93 -7.18
C ALA A 138 9.08 2.93 -6.97
N LEU A 139 7.83 3.38 -7.10
CA LEU A 139 6.62 2.54 -7.01
C LEU A 139 6.70 1.38 -8.00
N ASN A 140 6.89 1.66 -9.29
CA ASN A 140 7.00 0.61 -10.31
C ASN A 140 8.14 -0.36 -10.04
N LYS A 141 9.34 0.15 -9.71
CA LYS A 141 10.51 -0.69 -9.43
C LYS A 141 10.29 -1.62 -8.25
N TYR A 142 9.95 -1.05 -7.09
CA TYR A 142 9.91 -1.82 -5.84
C TYR A 142 8.64 -2.68 -5.76
N CYS A 143 7.47 -2.21 -6.20
CA CYS A 143 6.28 -3.06 -6.27
C CYS A 143 6.53 -4.31 -7.12
N LYS A 144 7.18 -4.16 -8.30
CA LYS A 144 7.58 -5.31 -9.12
C LYS A 144 8.50 -6.27 -8.37
N GLN A 145 9.57 -5.75 -7.77
CA GLN A 145 10.59 -6.56 -7.09
C GLN A 145 10.07 -7.26 -5.83
N TYR A 146 9.04 -6.69 -5.20
CA TYR A 146 8.35 -7.26 -4.05
C TYR A 146 7.07 -8.01 -4.44
N GLU A 147 6.83 -8.29 -5.73
CA GLU A 147 5.68 -9.07 -6.20
C GLU A 147 4.31 -8.47 -5.81
N ILE A 148 4.26 -7.15 -5.67
CA ILE A 148 3.04 -6.34 -5.56
C ILE A 148 2.66 -5.95 -7.00
N ASN A 149 2.30 -6.94 -7.79
CA ASN A 149 2.32 -6.85 -9.25
C ASN A 149 1.06 -7.38 -9.94
N THR A 150 0.01 -7.69 -9.19
CA THR A 150 -1.33 -7.92 -9.73
C THR A 150 -2.18 -6.67 -9.55
N PRO A 151 -3.20 -6.43 -10.40
CA PRO A 151 -4.06 -5.27 -10.28
C PRO A 151 -4.67 -5.09 -8.88
N ILE A 152 -5.14 -6.19 -8.28
CA ILE A 152 -5.74 -6.17 -6.93
C ILE A 152 -4.71 -5.87 -5.83
N ARG A 153 -3.49 -6.43 -5.91
CA ARG A 153 -2.40 -6.11 -4.97
C ARG A 153 -1.98 -4.65 -5.08
N ILE A 154 -1.91 -4.11 -6.29
CA ILE A 154 -1.59 -2.71 -6.54
C ILE A 154 -2.67 -1.81 -5.96
N ALA A 155 -3.95 -2.14 -6.16
CA ALA A 155 -5.06 -1.37 -5.61
C ALA A 155 -5.04 -1.33 -4.07
N HIS A 156 -4.85 -2.50 -3.44
CA HIS A 156 -4.70 -2.57 -1.98
C HIS A 156 -3.46 -1.82 -1.48
N PHE A 157 -2.29 -2.00 -2.11
CA PHE A 157 -1.06 -1.33 -1.69
C PHE A 157 -1.14 0.19 -1.83
N LEU A 158 -1.59 0.70 -2.97
CA LEU A 158 -1.69 2.12 -3.26
C LEU A 158 -2.70 2.83 -2.35
N SER A 159 -3.89 2.24 -2.14
CA SER A 159 -4.90 2.84 -1.26
C SER A 159 -4.42 2.96 0.19
N GLN A 160 -3.71 1.94 0.69
CA GLN A 160 -3.16 1.94 2.04
C GLN A 160 -2.00 2.93 2.17
N THR A 161 -1.03 2.90 1.25
CA THR A 161 0.11 3.82 1.29
C THR A 161 -0.31 5.27 1.09
N ALA A 162 -1.27 5.55 0.20
CA ALA A 162 -1.84 6.88 0.02
C ALA A 162 -2.52 7.37 1.30
N HIS A 163 -3.27 6.52 1.99
CA HIS A 163 -3.88 6.87 3.27
C HIS A 163 -2.85 7.25 4.33
N GLU A 164 -1.86 6.39 4.55
CA GLU A 164 -0.84 6.54 5.61
C GLU A 164 0.04 7.78 5.42
N SER A 165 0.27 8.17 4.17
CA SER A 165 1.17 9.27 3.80
C SER A 165 0.43 10.55 3.41
N GLY A 166 -0.89 10.62 3.61
CA GLY A 166 -1.69 11.79 3.24
C GLY A 166 -1.65 12.11 1.74
N GLY A 167 -1.72 11.09 0.90
CA GLY A 167 -1.59 11.18 -0.55
C GLY A 167 -0.15 11.26 -1.02
N PHE A 168 0.75 10.50 -0.38
CA PHE A 168 2.19 10.48 -0.64
C PHE A 168 2.91 11.79 -0.30
N LYS A 169 2.32 12.66 0.53
CA LYS A 169 2.88 13.97 0.89
C LYS A 169 3.80 13.90 2.11
N GLU A 170 3.50 12.99 3.03
CA GLU A 170 4.18 12.89 4.33
C GLU A 170 4.89 11.54 4.45
N PHE A 171 6.20 11.57 4.67
CA PHE A 171 7.03 10.36 4.85
C PHE A 171 7.67 10.28 6.24
N GLU A 172 7.20 11.11 7.18
CA GLU A 172 7.55 11.01 8.59
C GLU A 172 6.34 11.31 9.46
N GLU A 173 6.33 10.73 10.65
CA GLU A 173 5.31 10.99 11.66
C GLU A 173 5.42 12.45 12.13
N ASP A 174 4.28 13.15 12.15
CA ASP A 174 4.14 14.51 12.66
C ASP A 174 4.67 14.61 14.10
N ASP A 175 5.43 15.65 14.40
CA ASP A 175 5.96 15.92 15.73
C ASP A 175 5.16 16.96 16.52
N THR A 176 4.07 17.49 15.95
CA THR A 176 3.19 18.49 16.55
C THR A 176 2.09 17.89 17.43
N TYR A 177 2.47 16.97 18.32
CA TYR A 177 1.56 16.38 19.30
C TYR A 177 1.01 17.40 20.31
N ARG A 178 -0.28 17.28 20.64
CA ARG A 178 -0.97 18.14 21.61
C ARG A 178 -0.56 17.82 23.04
N GLU A 179 -0.06 18.83 23.76
CA GLU A 179 0.32 18.73 25.17
C GLU A 179 -0.85 18.24 26.03
N SER A 180 -2.04 18.82 25.82
CA SER A 180 -3.26 18.49 26.59
C SER A 180 -3.66 17.02 26.52
N ILE A 181 -3.33 16.34 25.40
CA ILE A 181 -3.56 14.91 25.18
C ILE A 181 -2.38 14.10 25.70
N ALA A 182 -1.15 14.53 25.41
CA ALA A 182 0.06 13.80 25.78
C ALA A 182 0.25 13.66 27.29
N ILE A 183 -0.14 14.66 28.10
CA ILE A 183 -0.08 14.59 29.57
C ILE A 183 -0.99 13.48 30.14
N GLN A 184 -1.95 12.98 29.37
CA GLN A 184 -2.76 11.82 29.81
C GLN A 184 -1.96 10.51 29.72
N ASN A 185 -0.87 10.48 28.97
CA ASN A 185 0.06 9.35 28.92
C ASN A 185 0.98 9.35 30.15
N ASN A 186 0.99 8.24 30.89
CA ASN A 186 1.76 8.10 32.13
C ASN A 186 3.27 8.39 31.98
N CYS A 187 3.86 8.09 30.82
CA CYS A 187 5.29 8.31 30.57
C CYS A 187 5.60 9.80 30.42
N TYR A 188 4.88 10.51 29.56
CA TYR A 188 5.09 11.93 29.30
C TYR A 188 4.63 12.80 30.47
N LYS A 189 3.56 12.41 31.17
CA LYS A 189 3.14 13.03 32.43
C LYS A 189 4.27 13.10 33.45
N LYS A 190 4.95 11.97 33.69
CA LYS A 190 6.07 11.89 34.63
C LYS A 190 7.24 12.77 34.21
N TYR A 191 7.52 12.87 32.91
CA TYR A 191 8.49 13.84 32.39
C TYR A 191 8.06 15.27 32.73
N ARG A 192 6.80 15.65 32.46
CA ARG A 192 6.30 16.99 32.78
C ARG A 192 6.28 17.30 34.28
N GLU A 193 6.22 16.31 35.15
CA GLU A 193 6.30 16.47 36.62
C GLU A 193 7.74 16.45 37.16
N SER A 194 8.74 16.11 36.34
CA SER A 194 10.15 16.05 36.72
C SER A 194 10.78 17.45 36.86
N PRO A 195 11.92 17.59 37.56
CA PRO A 195 12.65 18.86 37.64
C PRO A 195 13.02 19.48 36.28
N GLU A 196 13.35 18.65 35.28
CA GLU A 196 13.76 19.13 33.96
C GLU A 196 12.57 19.47 33.07
N GLY A 197 11.46 18.74 33.22
CA GLY A 197 10.26 19.00 32.45
C GLY A 197 9.43 20.15 33.02
N LYS A 198 9.14 20.19 34.32
CA LYS A 198 8.08 21.02 34.92
C LYS A 198 8.05 22.48 34.49
N ASP A 199 9.22 23.11 34.33
CA ASP A 199 9.34 24.54 34.05
C ASP A 199 9.64 24.86 32.57
N ILE A 200 9.56 23.88 31.65
CA ILE A 200 9.78 24.13 30.22
C ILE A 200 8.70 25.04 29.64
N VAL A 201 9.13 25.98 28.80
CA VAL A 201 8.24 26.78 27.97
C VAL A 201 7.88 25.96 26.73
N LEU A 202 6.59 25.74 26.53
CA LEU A 202 6.07 25.02 25.37
C LEU A 202 5.73 25.98 24.24
N GLU A 203 5.94 25.52 23.00
CA GLU A 203 5.52 26.28 21.82
C GLU A 203 3.99 26.26 21.68
N PRO A 204 3.36 27.40 21.40
CA PRO A 204 1.91 27.44 21.16
C PRO A 204 1.55 26.72 19.86
N MET A 205 0.47 25.95 19.89
CA MET A 205 -0.15 25.38 18.70
C MET A 205 -1.19 26.35 18.17
N ILE A 206 -0.95 26.93 17.00
CA ILE A 206 -1.85 27.90 16.36
C ILE A 206 -2.63 27.23 15.23
N LYS A 207 -3.97 27.33 15.25
CA LYS A 207 -4.85 26.91 14.14
C LYS A 207 -5.82 28.03 13.82
N GLY A 208 -5.86 28.47 12.56
CA GLY A 208 -6.71 29.58 12.14
C GLY A 208 -6.42 30.91 12.85
N GLY A 209 -5.15 31.18 13.17
CA GLY A 209 -4.73 32.40 13.87
C GLY A 209 -5.02 32.42 15.39
N LYS A 210 -5.60 31.35 15.95
CA LYS A 210 -5.86 31.23 17.38
C LYS A 210 -5.01 30.13 17.99
N GLN A 211 -4.54 30.36 19.22
CA GLN A 211 -3.92 29.29 19.99
C GLN A 211 -4.98 28.28 20.42
N VAL A 212 -4.76 27.02 20.06
CA VAL A 212 -5.68 25.90 20.35
C VAL A 212 -5.10 24.92 21.37
N ASP A 213 -3.78 24.86 21.52
CA ASP A 213 -3.07 24.00 22.47
C ASP A 213 -1.61 24.48 22.60
N PHE A 214 -0.76 23.65 23.20
CA PHE A 214 0.69 23.68 23.09
C PHE A 214 1.20 22.43 22.38
N LYS A 215 2.34 22.56 21.70
CA LYS A 215 3.07 21.41 21.15
C LYS A 215 3.86 20.73 22.26
N CYS A 216 3.85 19.40 22.24
CA CYS A 216 4.71 18.62 23.11
C CYS A 216 6.18 18.94 22.86
N LYS A 217 6.99 18.90 23.91
CA LYS A 217 8.42 19.11 23.80
C LYS A 217 9.09 17.90 23.15
N GLN A 218 9.91 18.16 22.12
CA GLN A 218 10.71 17.17 21.41
C GLN A 218 12.21 17.36 21.70
N PRO A 219 13.00 16.27 21.78
CA PRO A 219 12.67 14.86 21.48
C PRO A 219 11.92 14.08 22.58
N GLU A 220 11.63 14.72 23.72
CA GLU A 220 11.20 14.07 24.96
C GLU A 220 9.87 13.34 24.82
N TYR A 221 8.89 13.89 24.10
CA TYR A 221 7.63 13.19 23.86
C TYR A 221 7.83 11.88 23.10
N PHE A 222 8.62 11.88 22.01
CA PHE A 222 8.92 10.66 21.28
C PHE A 222 9.74 9.65 22.11
N ASN A 223 10.65 10.13 22.95
CA ASN A 223 11.37 9.28 23.88
C ASN A 223 10.43 8.65 24.92
N CYS A 224 9.42 9.39 25.39
CA CYS A 224 8.37 8.84 26.25
C CYS A 224 7.49 7.82 25.50
N LYS A 225 7.17 8.09 24.23
CA LYS A 225 6.29 7.26 23.39
C LYS A 225 6.95 5.93 22.99
N TYR A 226 8.22 5.98 22.57
CA TYR A 226 8.93 4.87 21.93
C TYR A 226 10.18 4.38 22.67
N GLY A 227 10.65 5.09 23.70
CA GLY A 227 11.85 4.70 24.46
C GLY A 227 11.71 3.33 25.11
N GLY A 228 12.76 2.52 24.99
CA GLY A 228 12.82 1.22 25.65
C GLY A 228 12.01 0.08 25.04
N LYS A 229 11.56 0.25 23.80
CA LYS A 229 10.76 -0.75 23.06
C LYS A 229 11.55 -1.20 21.82
N GLN A 230 11.60 -2.52 21.59
CA GLN A 230 12.15 -3.13 20.37
C GLN A 230 13.51 -2.52 19.95
N GLU A 231 14.52 -2.75 20.80
CA GLU A 231 15.90 -2.26 20.64
C GLU A 231 16.10 -0.74 20.74
N ASN A 232 15.06 0.07 20.87
CA ASN A 232 15.24 1.42 21.41
C ASN A 232 15.74 1.29 22.84
N THR A 233 16.91 1.84 23.13
CA THR A 233 17.54 1.72 24.44
C THR A 233 16.71 2.39 25.54
N LYS A 234 16.54 1.70 26.69
CA LYS A 234 16.26 2.35 27.98
C LYS A 234 17.58 2.80 28.56
N ILE A 235 17.62 3.94 29.26
CA ILE A 235 18.81 4.35 30.01
C ILE A 235 19.18 3.26 31.04
N ASN A 236 20.49 3.18 31.32
CA ASN A 236 21.12 2.28 32.28
C ASN A 236 20.39 2.29 33.64
N PRO A 237 19.89 1.15 34.15
CA PRO A 237 19.23 1.06 35.45
C PRO A 237 20.14 1.38 36.65
N ASN A 238 21.46 1.54 36.45
CA ASN A 238 22.44 1.83 37.51
C ASN A 238 22.81 3.32 37.65
N ASP A 239 22.22 4.23 36.88
CA ASP A 239 22.41 5.69 37.04
C ASP A 239 21.16 6.31 37.67
N SER A 240 21.10 6.30 39.02
CA SER A 240 19.95 6.77 39.81
C SER A 240 19.72 8.29 39.72
N ASN A 241 20.65 9.04 39.13
CA ASN A 241 20.63 10.51 39.11
C ASN A 241 20.08 11.10 37.81
N LYS A 242 19.79 10.27 36.80
CA LYS A 242 19.14 10.71 35.57
C LYS A 242 17.91 9.85 35.31
N GLN A 243 16.74 10.44 35.53
CA GLN A 243 15.47 9.77 35.25
C GLN A 243 15.45 9.23 33.81
N TYR A 244 14.71 8.13 33.64
CA TYR A 244 14.52 7.26 32.47
C TYR A 244 14.47 7.90 31.05
N TYR A 245 14.34 9.22 30.94
CA TYR A 245 13.96 9.97 29.74
C TYR A 245 15.14 10.74 29.07
N TYR A 246 16.33 10.78 29.68
CA TYR A 246 17.36 11.80 29.41
C TYR A 246 18.61 11.48 28.59
N GLN A 247 18.84 10.28 28.04
CA GLN A 247 20.17 10.01 27.44
C GLN A 247 20.20 9.32 26.10
N ILE A 248 19.08 8.83 25.56
CA ILE A 248 19.13 8.17 24.26
C ILE A 248 17.93 8.58 23.41
N GLU A 249 18.23 9.36 22.37
CA GLU A 249 17.27 9.92 21.41
C GLU A 249 16.62 8.85 20.52
N ASP A 250 16.84 7.57 20.76
CA ASP A 250 16.30 6.46 19.95
C ASP A 250 14.79 6.56 19.74
N GLY A 251 14.04 7.09 20.71
CA GLY A 251 12.60 7.33 20.54
C GLY A 251 12.31 8.31 19.41
N TYR A 252 12.95 9.48 19.42
CA TYR A 252 12.81 10.49 18.37
C TYR A 252 13.53 10.11 17.08
N LYS A 253 14.75 9.59 17.19
CA LYS A 253 15.61 9.17 16.08
C LYS A 253 14.94 8.08 15.25
N TYR A 254 14.31 7.09 15.88
CA TYR A 254 13.59 6.00 15.21
C TYR A 254 12.07 6.15 15.32
N ARG A 255 11.54 7.37 15.25
CA ARG A 255 10.11 7.63 15.06
C ARG A 255 9.61 7.12 13.69
N GLY A 256 8.29 7.14 13.47
CA GLY A 256 7.68 6.64 12.23
C GLY A 256 8.18 7.36 10.98
N ARG A 257 8.60 6.60 9.95
CA ARG A 257 8.97 7.11 8.61
C ARG A 257 8.61 6.13 7.50
N GLY A 258 8.49 6.66 6.28
CA GLY A 258 8.13 5.94 5.07
C GLY A 258 6.62 5.95 4.81
N LEU A 259 6.20 5.34 3.69
CA LEU A 259 4.78 5.31 3.32
C LEU A 259 3.95 4.44 4.27
N ILE A 260 4.44 3.25 4.60
CA ILE A 260 3.96 2.46 5.73
C ILE A 260 4.99 2.67 6.83
N GLN A 261 4.61 3.40 7.88
CA GLN A 261 5.56 3.90 8.85
C GLN A 261 6.30 2.76 9.58
N ILE A 262 7.62 2.70 9.40
CA ILE A 262 8.47 1.88 10.24
C ILE A 262 8.94 2.69 11.45
N THR A 263 8.91 2.05 12.62
CA THR A 263 9.14 2.73 13.91
C THR A 263 9.97 1.82 14.83
N ARG A 264 10.84 2.44 15.64
CA ARG A 264 11.82 1.83 16.56
C ARG A 264 13.04 1.23 15.85
N ARG A 265 14.15 1.21 16.56
CA ARG A 265 15.49 0.83 16.07
C ARG A 265 15.52 -0.52 15.39
N SER A 266 14.87 -1.53 15.97
CA SER A 266 14.85 -2.88 15.38
C SER A 266 14.25 -2.88 13.97
N ALA A 267 13.24 -2.03 13.69
CA ALA A 267 12.62 -1.96 12.37
C ALA A 267 13.58 -1.39 11.33
N TYR A 268 14.29 -0.30 11.65
CA TYR A 268 15.31 0.30 10.78
C TYR A 268 16.48 -0.67 10.54
N LYS A 269 16.93 -1.37 11.58
CA LYS A 269 17.96 -2.39 11.50
C LYS A 269 17.56 -3.58 10.63
N ASN A 270 16.36 -4.11 10.83
CA ASN A 270 15.84 -5.23 10.05
C ASN A 270 15.64 -4.86 8.58
N PHE A 271 15.11 -3.65 8.31
CA PHE A 271 15.00 -3.14 6.96
C PHE A 271 16.37 -2.97 6.30
N THR A 272 17.36 -2.45 7.02
CA THR A 272 18.77 -2.35 6.54
C THR A 272 19.30 -3.71 6.08
N GLN A 273 19.12 -4.75 6.89
CA GLN A 273 19.60 -6.09 6.55
C GLN A 273 18.89 -6.65 5.31
N ARG A 274 17.56 -6.54 5.24
CA ARG A 274 16.77 -7.05 4.11
C ARG A 274 17.03 -6.27 2.82
N TYR A 275 17.09 -4.95 2.91
CA TYR A 275 17.39 -4.07 1.77
C TYR A 275 18.76 -4.39 1.18
N ASN A 276 19.81 -4.44 2.01
CA ASN A 276 21.16 -4.72 1.52
C ASN A 276 21.37 -6.15 1.00
N SER A 277 20.57 -7.11 1.49
CA SER A 277 20.54 -8.46 0.94
C SER A 277 19.91 -8.49 -0.46
N LYS A 278 18.84 -7.71 -0.66
CA LYS A 278 18.10 -7.64 -1.93
C LYS A 278 18.76 -6.73 -2.98
N TYR A 279 19.46 -5.69 -2.54
CA TYR A 279 20.07 -4.66 -3.38
C TYR A 279 21.56 -4.52 -3.07
N PRO A 280 22.41 -5.51 -3.46
CA PRO A 280 23.82 -5.51 -3.12
C PRO A 280 24.62 -4.35 -3.74
N ASP A 281 24.12 -3.76 -4.83
CA ASP A 281 24.75 -2.63 -5.55
C ASP A 281 24.37 -1.25 -5.00
N ASP A 282 23.43 -1.19 -4.05
CA ASP A 282 22.95 0.05 -3.42
C ASP A 282 22.85 -0.17 -1.90
N LYS A 283 23.96 -0.51 -1.25
CA LYS A 283 23.95 -0.73 0.19
C LYS A 283 23.73 0.57 0.94
N GLN A 284 22.79 0.54 1.88
CA GLN A 284 22.44 1.66 2.76
C GLN A 284 22.47 1.22 4.22
N ASP A 285 22.63 2.17 5.13
CA ASP A 285 22.50 1.94 6.57
C ASP A 285 21.40 2.85 7.12
N PHE A 286 20.18 2.33 7.18
CA PHE A 286 19.01 3.07 7.66
C PHE A 286 18.96 3.13 9.19
N GLU A 287 19.69 2.26 9.90
CA GLU A 287 19.82 2.36 11.36
C GLU A 287 20.71 3.57 11.72
N SER A 288 21.85 3.70 11.05
CA SER A 288 22.73 4.86 11.24
C SER A 288 22.12 6.14 10.66
N ASN A 289 21.46 6.05 9.49
CA ASN A 289 20.91 7.18 8.74
C ASN A 289 19.38 7.06 8.51
N PRO A 290 18.55 7.13 9.57
CA PRO A 290 17.10 6.89 9.46
C PRO A 290 16.35 7.90 8.59
N ASN A 291 16.93 9.09 8.35
CA ASN A 291 16.33 10.10 7.48
C ASN A 291 16.29 9.71 6.00
N LEU A 292 17.12 8.75 5.57
CA LEU A 292 17.06 8.22 4.19
C LEU A 292 15.67 7.69 3.84
N ILE A 293 14.91 7.17 4.81
CA ILE A 293 13.55 6.64 4.58
C ILE A 293 12.55 7.74 4.21
N LYS A 294 12.91 9.03 4.34
CA LYS A 294 12.10 10.15 3.84
C LYS A 294 12.31 10.44 2.37
N GLU A 295 13.31 9.85 1.73
CA GLU A 295 13.48 9.94 0.28
C GLU A 295 12.49 8.98 -0.39
N GLU A 296 11.83 9.42 -1.47
CA GLU A 296 10.77 8.66 -2.15
C GLU A 296 11.17 7.22 -2.47
N LYS A 297 12.39 7.04 -2.97
CA LYS A 297 13.00 5.74 -3.26
C LYS A 297 12.93 4.79 -2.05
N TYR A 298 13.41 5.24 -0.89
CA TYR A 298 13.50 4.40 0.29
C TYR A 298 12.19 4.33 1.08
N ALA A 299 11.35 5.37 1.01
CA ALA A 299 9.99 5.38 1.55
C ALA A 299 9.11 4.30 0.88
N VAL A 300 9.21 4.18 -0.44
CA VAL A 300 8.53 3.11 -1.19
C VAL A 300 9.16 1.76 -0.87
N ALA A 301 10.49 1.63 -0.92
CA ALA A 301 11.16 0.37 -0.66
C ALA A 301 10.83 -0.20 0.73
N SER A 302 10.81 0.64 1.77
CA SER A 302 10.46 0.22 3.13
C SER A 302 9.00 -0.20 3.24
N ALA A 303 8.09 0.44 2.51
CA ALA A 303 6.67 0.07 2.48
C ALA A 303 6.45 -1.28 1.77
N CYS A 304 7.09 -1.50 0.61
CA CYS A 304 7.04 -2.80 -0.07
C CYS A 304 7.68 -3.92 0.77
N ASP A 305 8.77 -3.62 1.48
CA ASP A 305 9.39 -4.57 2.40
C ASP A 305 8.49 -4.90 3.59
N TYR A 306 7.84 -3.88 4.19
CA TYR A 306 6.85 -4.10 5.24
C TYR A 306 5.71 -4.99 4.74
N TRP A 307 5.15 -4.66 3.56
CA TRP A 307 4.05 -5.40 2.95
C TRP A 307 4.35 -6.88 2.76
N ARG A 308 5.57 -7.22 2.34
CA ARG A 308 5.96 -8.63 2.05
C ARG A 308 6.56 -9.39 3.22
N ASN A 309 7.09 -8.70 4.24
CA ASN A 309 7.90 -9.35 5.26
C ASN A 309 7.46 -9.10 6.71
N ASN A 310 6.52 -8.17 6.95
CA ASN A 310 6.18 -7.74 8.32
C ASN A 310 4.70 -7.96 8.71
N GLY A 311 3.83 -8.55 7.86
CA GLY A 311 2.46 -8.91 8.27
C GLY A 311 2.41 -9.96 9.39
N ILE A 312 1.36 -10.01 10.21
CA ILE A 312 1.23 -11.03 11.27
C ILE A 312 0.59 -12.31 10.76
N VAL A 313 -0.45 -12.24 9.94
CA VAL A 313 -1.20 -13.46 9.57
C VAL A 313 -0.29 -14.44 8.83
N GLN A 314 0.57 -13.97 7.91
CA GLN A 314 1.52 -14.82 7.17
C GLN A 314 2.88 -14.16 6.85
N ARG A 315 3.22 -13.02 7.47
CA ARG A 315 4.35 -12.14 7.07
C ARG A 315 4.19 -11.44 5.73
N ASP A 316 3.15 -11.77 4.99
CA ASP A 316 2.95 -11.37 3.62
C ASP A 316 1.51 -10.90 3.39
N ILE A 317 1.35 -9.58 3.18
CA ILE A 317 0.04 -8.95 2.97
C ILE A 317 -0.51 -9.26 1.57
N ASN A 318 0.32 -9.71 0.61
CA ASN A 318 -0.21 -10.17 -0.68
C ASN A 318 -1.23 -11.30 -0.52
N VAL A 319 -1.01 -12.22 0.42
CA VAL A 319 -1.94 -13.33 0.67
C VAL A 319 -3.32 -12.81 1.11
N LEU A 320 -3.36 -11.66 1.80
CA LEU A 320 -4.62 -11.01 2.14
C LEU A 320 -5.24 -10.35 0.92
N ALA A 321 -4.44 -9.61 0.15
CA ALA A 321 -4.88 -8.92 -1.06
C ALA A 321 -5.43 -9.88 -2.13
N ASP A 322 -4.88 -11.09 -2.20
CA ASP A 322 -5.31 -12.14 -3.13
C ASP A 322 -6.67 -12.76 -2.77
N ASN A 323 -7.27 -12.39 -1.62
CA ASN A 323 -8.64 -12.80 -1.28
C ASN A 323 -9.72 -11.91 -1.93
N GLY A 324 -9.31 -10.89 -2.68
CA GLY A 324 -10.17 -10.12 -3.57
C GLY A 324 -10.44 -8.69 -3.18
N SER A 325 -11.49 -8.11 -3.78
CA SER A 325 -11.79 -6.68 -3.74
C SER A 325 -12.97 -6.30 -2.83
N ASP A 326 -13.41 -7.22 -1.97
CA ASP A 326 -14.44 -6.99 -0.95
C ASP A 326 -13.95 -6.03 0.15
N ASP A 327 -14.86 -5.20 0.68
CA ASP A 327 -14.60 -4.30 1.82
C ASP A 327 -14.00 -5.04 3.04
N SER A 328 -14.41 -6.30 3.26
CA SER A 328 -13.88 -7.13 4.35
C SER A 328 -12.38 -7.44 4.21
N VAL A 329 -11.89 -7.55 2.98
CA VAL A 329 -10.45 -7.73 2.68
C VAL A 329 -9.71 -6.43 2.93
N VAL A 330 -10.26 -5.29 2.47
CA VAL A 330 -9.70 -3.95 2.73
C VAL A 330 -9.58 -3.72 4.23
N LEU A 331 -10.61 -4.06 5.02
CA LEU A 331 -10.60 -3.95 6.47
C LEU A 331 -9.52 -4.83 7.10
N SER A 332 -9.37 -6.07 6.64
CA SER A 332 -8.36 -7.02 7.15
C SER A 332 -6.95 -6.49 6.92
N ILE A 333 -6.66 -5.98 5.72
CA ILE A 333 -5.37 -5.34 5.41
C ILE A 333 -5.16 -4.07 6.23
N SER A 334 -6.21 -3.25 6.38
CA SER A 334 -6.15 -2.03 7.19
C SER A 334 -5.77 -2.31 8.65
N ARG A 335 -6.22 -3.44 9.21
CA ARG A 335 -5.85 -3.88 10.56
C ARG A 335 -4.38 -4.27 10.64
N GLU A 336 -3.85 -5.01 9.67
CA GLU A 336 -2.43 -5.40 9.62
C GLU A 336 -1.49 -4.18 9.56
N ILE A 337 -1.89 -3.15 8.83
CA ILE A 337 -1.08 -1.94 8.64
C ILE A 337 -1.17 -1.03 9.87
N ASN A 338 -2.36 -0.87 10.45
CA ASN A 338 -2.56 -0.01 11.63
C ASN A 338 -2.33 -0.75 12.96
N GLY A 339 -1.21 -1.47 13.08
CA GLY A 339 -0.77 -2.07 14.34
C GLY A 339 -1.66 -3.19 14.88
N TYR A 340 -2.30 -3.96 14.01
CA TYR A 340 -3.13 -5.13 14.35
C TYR A 340 -4.34 -4.77 15.18
N ALA A 341 -5.00 -3.68 14.80
CA ALA A 341 -6.20 -3.20 15.48
C ALA A 341 -7.28 -4.30 15.52
N GLN A 342 -7.72 -4.66 16.73
CA GLN A 342 -8.89 -5.54 16.91
C GLN A 342 -10.17 -4.80 16.46
N GLU A 343 -10.21 -3.50 16.73
CA GLU A 343 -11.28 -2.60 16.31
C GLU A 343 -11.09 -2.10 14.87
N ILE A 344 -12.09 -1.40 14.35
CA ILE A 344 -12.00 -0.75 13.03
C ILE A 344 -10.90 0.32 13.09
N PRO A 345 -9.87 0.25 12.22
CA PRO A 345 -8.81 1.25 12.19
C PRO A 345 -9.35 2.66 11.98
N ASN A 346 -8.75 3.63 12.68
CA ASN A 346 -8.98 5.04 12.39
C ASN A 346 -8.67 5.32 10.91
N GLY A 347 -9.57 6.03 10.23
CA GLY A 347 -9.40 6.34 8.82
C GLY A 347 -9.73 5.20 7.84
N TYR A 348 -10.31 4.09 8.31
CA TYR A 348 -10.79 3.01 7.44
C TYR A 348 -11.85 3.52 6.45
N ASN A 349 -12.96 4.09 6.95
CA ASN A 349 -14.05 4.66 6.14
C ASN A 349 -14.58 5.95 6.78
N ASP A 350 -13.70 6.93 6.96
CA ASP A 350 -14.07 8.25 7.50
C ASP A 350 -14.63 9.12 6.37
N ILE A 351 -15.95 9.27 6.32
CA ILE A 351 -16.65 10.03 5.27
C ILE A 351 -16.23 11.49 5.18
N ASN A 352 -15.65 12.06 6.24
CA ASN A 352 -15.19 13.44 6.27
C ASN A 352 -13.72 13.58 5.83
N LYS A 353 -13.03 12.47 5.55
CA LYS A 353 -11.64 12.46 5.07
C LYS A 353 -11.58 11.93 3.64
N PRO A 354 -11.20 12.74 2.64
CA PRO A 354 -11.22 12.36 1.22
C PRO A 354 -10.23 11.24 0.86
N LEU A 355 -9.32 10.91 1.77
CA LEU A 355 -8.26 9.92 1.62
C LEU A 355 -8.40 8.78 2.65
N SER A 356 -9.63 8.37 3.00
CA SER A 356 -9.82 7.15 3.81
C SER A 356 -9.46 5.89 3.02
N ARG A 357 -9.01 4.84 3.70
CA ARG A 357 -8.48 3.62 3.05
C ARG A 357 -9.50 3.00 2.10
N LEU A 358 -10.74 2.87 2.55
CA LEU A 358 -11.82 2.25 1.78
C LEU A 358 -12.20 3.08 0.57
N GLN A 359 -12.33 4.41 0.73
CA GLN A 359 -12.68 5.30 -0.39
C GLN A 359 -11.58 5.33 -1.45
N LEU A 360 -10.31 5.35 -1.04
CA LEU A 360 -9.16 5.27 -1.96
C LEU A 360 -9.19 3.96 -2.73
N PHE A 361 -9.43 2.84 -2.04
CA PHE A 361 -9.55 1.54 -2.67
C PHE A 361 -10.72 1.51 -3.66
N HIS A 362 -11.91 2.00 -3.30
CA HIS A 362 -13.06 2.04 -4.20
C HIS A 362 -12.84 2.91 -5.43
N LYS A 363 -12.20 4.08 -5.30
CA LYS A 363 -11.82 4.93 -6.44
C LYS A 363 -10.92 4.17 -7.41
N LEU A 364 -9.92 3.47 -6.88
CA LEU A 364 -8.96 2.74 -7.68
C LEU A 364 -9.55 1.45 -8.27
N LYS A 365 -10.38 0.71 -7.51
CA LYS A 365 -11.20 -0.42 -7.97
C LYS A 365 -12.04 -0.01 -9.18
N LYS A 366 -12.77 1.11 -9.08
CA LYS A 366 -13.56 1.66 -10.18
C LYS A 366 -12.71 2.05 -11.39
N TYR A 367 -11.59 2.74 -11.17
CA TYR A 367 -10.69 3.16 -12.25
C TYR A 367 -10.06 1.96 -12.99
N MET A 368 -9.64 0.95 -12.22
CA MET A 368 -8.95 -0.24 -12.73
C MET A 368 -9.91 -1.33 -13.22
N ARG A 369 -11.22 -1.20 -12.93
CA ARG A 369 -12.28 -2.19 -13.23
C ARG A 369 -12.01 -3.55 -12.55
N LEU A 370 -11.82 -3.51 -11.23
CA LEU A 370 -11.54 -4.66 -10.34
C LEU A 370 -12.77 -5.08 -9.51
#